data_AF-A0A438EZX6-F1
#
_entry.id   AF-A0A438EZX6-F1
#
_cell.length_a   1.000
_cell.length_b   1.000
_cell.length_c   1.000
_cell.angle_alpha   90.00
_cell.angle_beta   90.00
_cell.angle_gamma   90.00
#
_symmetry.space_group_name_H-M   'P 1'
#
loop_
_entity.id
_entity.type
_entity.pdbx_description
1 polymer ?
#
loop_
_entity_poly.entity_id
_entity_poly.type
_entity_poly.pdbx_seq_one_letter_code
_entity_poly.pdbx_strand_id
1 'polypeptide(L)'
;MDDLNKKVQELRLAKDDIQITVDEAIRRGDEIRPIVQDWLTRADKKTGEAKIFMEDEKKRTKSCFNGWCPNLKSRYLLSREADKKAQVIVEVQENNNFPDGISYR
;
A
#
# COMPACT_ATOMS: atom_id res chain seq x y z
N MET A 1 4.15 11.82 -6.86
CA MET A 1 4.27 10.37 -7.19
C MET A 1 5.34 9.69 -6.33
N ASP A 2 6.49 10.33 -6.09
CA ASP A 2 7.54 9.78 -5.22
C ASP A 2 7.04 9.48 -3.79
N ASP A 3 6.17 10.34 -3.26
CA ASP A 3 5.55 10.13 -1.95
C ASP A 3 4.69 8.85 -1.90
N LEU A 4 3.77 8.68 -2.85
CA LEU A 4 2.98 7.44 -2.96
C LEU A 4 3.87 6.20 -3.06
N ASN A 5 4.93 6.24 -3.86
CA ASN A 5 5.86 5.12 -3.98
C ASN A 5 6.56 4.82 -2.65
N LYS A 6 7.04 5.85 -1.95
CA LYS A 6 7.64 5.70 -0.62
C LYS A 6 6.66 5.07 0.36
N LYS A 7 5.42 5.55 0.43
CA LYS A 7 4.36 5.01 1.29
C LYS A 7 4.02 3.55 0.99
N VAL A 8 3.95 3.18 -0.29
CA VAL A 8 3.78 1.78 -0.69
C VAL A 8 4.93 0.89 -0.20
N GLN A 9 6.19 1.36 -0.30
CA GLN A 9 7.33 0.58 0.18
C GLN A 9 7.32 0.44 1.71
N GLU A 10 7.03 1.52 2.44
CA GLU A 10 6.91 1.47 3.91
C GLU A 10 5.81 0.49 4.36
N LEU A 11 4.65 0.47 3.69
CA LEU A 11 3.57 -0.47 4.00
C LEU A 11 3.96 -1.92 3.69
N ARG A 12 4.70 -2.17 2.60
CA ARG A 12 5.22 -3.51 2.28
C ARG A 12 6.17 -4.02 3.35
N LEU A 13 7.11 -3.19 3.80
CA LEU A 13 8.05 -3.57 4.85
C LEU A 13 7.32 -3.91 6.16
N ALA A 14 6.33 -3.09 6.55
CA ALA A 14 5.51 -3.38 7.72
C ALA A 14 4.71 -4.67 7.58
N LYS A 15 4.20 -4.95 6.37
CA LYS A 15 3.47 -6.19 6.08
C LYS A 15 4.37 -7.41 6.18
N ASP A 16 5.58 -7.34 5.61
CA ASP A 16 6.54 -8.44 5.63
C ASP A 16 6.95 -8.78 7.08
N ASP A 17 7.14 -7.77 7.93
CA ASP A 17 7.44 -7.95 9.35
C ASP A 17 6.29 -8.64 10.13
N ILE A 18 5.04 -8.19 9.92
CA ILE A 18 3.86 -8.83 10.51
C ILE A 18 3.69 -10.26 10.00
N GLN A 19 3.97 -10.52 8.72
CA GLN A 19 3.87 -11.85 8.14
C GLN A 19 4.87 -12.83 8.79
N ILE A 20 6.09 -12.40 9.08
CA ILE A 20 7.08 -13.21 9.83
C ILE A 20 6.50 -13.62 11.19
N THR A 21 5.87 -12.68 11.90
CA THR A 21 5.27 -12.95 13.21
C THR A 21 4.05 -13.89 13.11
N VAL A 22 3.24 -13.73 12.06
CA VAL A 22 2.13 -14.64 11.75
C VAL A 22 2.64 -16.06 11.48
N ASP A 23 3.69 -16.20 10.69
CA ASP A 23 4.27 -17.51 10.35
C ASP A 23 4.89 -18.17 11.59
N GLU A 24 5.45 -17.40 12.52
CA GLU A 24 5.89 -17.88 13.84
C GLU A 24 4.73 -18.40 14.69
N ALA A 25 3.63 -17.65 14.78
CA ALA A 25 2.46 -18.03 15.55
C ALA A 25 1.83 -19.33 15.00
N ILE A 26 1.68 -19.43 13.68
CA ILE A 26 1.19 -20.65 13.01
C ILE A 26 2.08 -21.84 13.33
N ARG A 27 3.42 -21.68 13.31
CA ARG A 27 4.37 -22.75 13.66
C ARG A 27 4.25 -23.20 15.12
N ARG A 28 3.79 -22.33 16.02
CA ARG A 28 3.52 -22.66 17.44
C ARG A 28 2.17 -23.32 17.65
N GLY A 29 1.32 -23.34 16.61
CA GLY A 29 -0.05 -23.85 16.67
C GLY A 29 -1.05 -22.84 17.22
N ASP A 30 -0.71 -21.55 17.22
CA ASP A 30 -1.62 -20.49 17.62
C ASP A 30 -2.56 -20.11 16.46
N GLU A 31 -3.75 -19.63 16.78
CA GLU A 31 -4.68 -19.04 15.83
C GLU A 31 -4.38 -17.55 15.64
N ILE A 32 -4.40 -17.08 14.38
CA ILE A 32 -4.16 -15.67 14.06
C ILE A 32 -5.43 -14.87 14.27
N ARG A 33 -5.32 -13.72 14.95
CA ARG A 33 -6.48 -12.86 15.18
C ARG A 33 -7.08 -12.38 13.84
N PRO A 34 -8.42 -12.38 13.69
CA PRO A 34 -9.08 -11.90 12.48
C PRO A 34 -8.69 -10.47 12.09
N ILE A 35 -8.43 -9.60 13.07
CA ILE A 35 -8.00 -8.22 12.84
C ILE A 35 -6.65 -8.13 12.10
N VAL A 36 -5.74 -9.07 12.35
CA VAL A 36 -4.44 -9.12 11.68
C VAL A 36 -4.62 -9.58 10.24
N GLN A 37 -5.44 -10.61 10.01
CA GLN A 37 -5.74 -11.11 8.66
C GLN A 37 -6.43 -10.04 7.80
N ASP A 38 -7.39 -9.31 8.37
CA ASP A 38 -8.05 -8.18 7.72
C ASP A 38 -7.05 -7.07 7.40
N TRP A 39 -6.14 -6.73 8.33
CA TRP A 39 -5.09 -5.74 8.09
C TRP A 39 -4.16 -6.15 6.93
N LEU A 40 -3.68 -7.40 6.91
CA LEU A 40 -2.84 -7.93 5.83
C LEU A 40 -3.56 -7.87 4.47
N THR A 41 -4.84 -8.23 4.44
CA THR A 41 -5.68 -8.18 3.25
C THR A 41 -5.86 -6.75 2.73
N ARG A 42 -6.11 -5.79 3.63
CA ARG A 42 -6.20 -4.36 3.30
C ARG A 42 -4.86 -3.84 2.78
N ALA A 43 -3.76 -4.20 3.40
CA ALA A 43 -2.42 -3.80 2.99
C ALA A 43 -2.09 -4.28 1.57
N ASP A 44 -2.41 -5.53 1.25
CA ASP A 44 -2.23 -6.09 -0.09
C ASP A 44 -3.09 -5.39 -1.13
N LYS A 45 -4.37 -5.19 -0.83
CA LYS A 45 -5.30 -4.50 -1.73
C LYS A 45 -4.79 -3.09 -2.06
N LYS A 46 -4.39 -2.30 -1.05
CA LYS A 46 -3.92 -0.93 -1.25
C LYS A 46 -2.60 -0.85 -1.99
N THR A 47 -1.69 -1.77 -1.68
CA THR A 47 -0.42 -1.91 -2.41
C THR A 47 -0.64 -2.26 -3.88
N GLY A 48 -1.59 -3.15 -4.18
CA GLY A 48 -1.98 -3.52 -5.54
C GLY A 48 -2.62 -2.37 -6.32
N GLU A 49 -3.61 -1.70 -5.73
CA GLU A 49 -4.27 -0.52 -6.30
C GLU A 49 -3.28 0.60 -6.63
N ALA A 50 -2.30 0.85 -5.75
CA ALA A 50 -1.28 1.86 -5.95
C ALA A 50 -0.29 1.47 -7.05
N LYS A 51 0.10 0.19 -7.13
CA LYS A 51 1.00 -0.32 -8.18
C LYS A 51 0.38 -0.17 -9.57
N ILE A 52 -0.88 -0.57 -9.75
CA ILE A 52 -1.62 -0.43 -11.01
C ILE A 52 -1.67 1.04 -11.43
N PHE A 53 -2.03 1.93 -10.50
CA PHE A 53 -2.08 3.37 -10.76
C PHE A 53 -0.72 3.93 -11.24
N MET A 54 0.38 3.55 -10.61
CA MET A 54 1.72 3.99 -11.03
C MET A 54 2.12 3.43 -12.40
N GLU A 55 1.76 2.19 -12.71
CA GLU A 55 2.03 1.60 -14.03
C GLU A 55 1.24 2.32 -15.13
N ASP A 56 -0.02 2.64 -14.89
CA ASP A 56 -0.86 3.39 -15.82
C ASP A 56 -0.35 4.82 -16.04
N GLU A 57 0.11 5.48 -14.99
CA GLU A 57 0.70 6.82 -15.10
C GLU A 57 2.05 6.81 -15.85
N LYS A 58 2.91 5.81 -15.60
CA LYS A 58 4.13 5.60 -16.40
C LYS A 58 3.83 5.37 -17.88
N LYS A 59 2.79 4.58 -18.21
CA LYS A 59 2.36 4.37 -19.61
C LYS A 59 1.86 5.66 -20.25
N ARG A 60 1.02 6.44 -19.54
CA ARG A 60 0.51 7.74 -20.02
C ARG A 60 1.65 8.74 -20.25
N THR A 61 2.62 8.79 -19.35
CA THR A 61 3.79 9.67 -19.45
C THR A 61 4.70 9.29 -20.63
N LYS A 62 4.90 7.99 -20.89
CA LYS A 62 5.67 7.49 -22.05
C LYS A 62 5.00 7.74 -23.40
N SER A 63 3.67 7.82 -23.45
CA SER A 63 2.92 8.12 -24.68
C SER A 63 3.13 9.56 -25.19
N CYS A 64 3.57 10.48 -24.32
CA CYS A 64 3.76 11.90 -24.63
C CYS A 64 5.04 12.26 -25.41
N PHE A 65 5.78 11.28 -25.97
CA PHE A 65 7.13 11.48 -26.52
C PHE A 65 7.21 12.01 -27.98
N ASN A 66 6.14 12.59 -28.53
CA ASN A 66 6.15 13.25 -29.84
C ASN A 66 5.94 14.79 -29.75
N GLY A 67 6.35 15.42 -28.64
CA GLY A 67 6.51 16.88 -28.57
C GLY A 67 5.30 17.68 -28.08
N TRP A 68 4.18 17.05 -27.73
CA TRP A 68 3.02 17.75 -27.16
C TRP A 68 2.48 17.02 -25.94
N CYS A 69 2.81 17.48 -24.73
CA CYS A 69 1.97 17.22 -23.55
C CYS A 69 2.15 18.28 -22.45
N PRO A 70 1.55 19.48 -22.56
CA PRO A 70 1.36 20.35 -21.42
C PRO A 70 -0.12 20.40 -21.02
N ASN A 71 -0.74 19.25 -20.68
CA ASN A 71 -1.99 19.33 -19.91
C ASN A 71 -1.65 19.40 -18.41
N LEU A 72 -1.30 20.61 -17.94
CA LEU A 72 -1.05 20.90 -16.52
C LEU A 72 -2.22 20.47 -15.63
N LYS A 73 -3.46 20.59 -16.11
CA LYS A 73 -4.67 20.15 -15.40
C LYS A 73 -4.67 18.62 -15.20
N SER A 74 -4.28 17.85 -16.21
CA SER A 74 -4.15 16.39 -16.10
C SER A 74 -3.06 16.00 -15.09
N ARG A 75 -1.88 16.64 -15.15
CA ARG A 75 -0.81 16.40 -14.16
C ARG A 75 -1.24 16.74 -12.73
N TYR A 76 -1.97 17.83 -12.57
CA TYR A 76 -2.52 18.22 -11.27
C TYR A 76 -3.53 17.19 -10.73
N LEU A 77 -4.45 16.71 -11.57
CA LEU A 77 -5.41 15.67 -11.18
C LEU A 77 -4.70 14.38 -10.77
N LEU A 78 -3.69 13.95 -11.53
CA LEU A 78 -2.86 12.78 -11.19
C LEU A 78 -2.13 12.95 -9.87
N SER A 79 -1.57 14.13 -9.61
CA SER A 79 -0.89 14.42 -8.34
C SER A 79 -1.85 14.31 -7.16
N ARG A 80 -3.04 14.93 -7.27
CA ARG A 80 -4.08 14.83 -6.24
C ARG A 80 -4.56 13.40 -6.01
N GLU A 81 -4.67 12.60 -7.07
CA GLU A 81 -5.06 11.20 -6.93
C GLU A 81 -3.96 10.38 -6.23
N ALA A 82 -2.69 10.65 -6.55
CA ALA A 82 -1.56 10.05 -5.86
C ALA A 82 -1.56 10.39 -4.37
N ASP A 83 -1.78 11.66 -4.02
CA ASP A 83 -1.82 12.12 -2.62
C ASP A 83 -2.96 11.44 -1.85
N LYS A 84 -4.16 11.34 -2.44
CA LYS A 84 -5.28 10.62 -1.83
C LYS A 84 -4.96 9.14 -1.58
N LYS A 85 -4.32 8.47 -2.54
CA LYS A 85 -3.90 7.08 -2.38
C LYS A 85 -2.83 6.94 -1.28
N ALA A 86 -1.93 7.90 -1.17
CA ALA A 86 -0.90 7.92 -0.12
C ALA A 86 -1.52 8.09 1.27
N GLN A 87 -2.51 8.98 1.41
CA GLN A 87 -3.27 9.14 2.67
C GLN A 87 -3.94 7.85 3.10
N VAL A 88 -4.64 7.16 2.19
CA VAL A 88 -5.29 5.88 2.51
C VAL A 88 -4.27 4.81 2.90
N ILE A 89 -3.07 4.81 2.32
CA ILE A 89 -1.99 3.90 2.74
C ILE A 89 -1.52 4.22 4.15
N VAL A 90 -1.34 5.50 4.49
CA VAL A 90 -0.96 5.93 5.84
C VAL A 90 -2.01 5.50 6.86
N GLU A 91 -3.31 5.64 6.56
CA GLU A 91 -4.38 5.15 7.43
C GLU A 91 -4.29 3.64 7.68
N VAL A 92 -3.93 2.84 6.66
CA VAL A 92 -3.69 1.40 6.86
C VAL A 92 -2.45 1.18 7.74
N GLN A 93 -1.37 1.93 7.53
CA GLN A 93 -0.16 1.81 8.36
C GLN A 93 -0.43 2.15 9.82
N GLU A 94 -1.18 3.20 10.12
CA GLU A 94 -1.52 3.59 11.51
C GLU A 94 -2.35 2.52 12.24
N ASN A 95 -3.09 1.70 11.49
CA ASN A 95 -3.88 0.59 12.02
C ASN A 95 -3.06 -0.71 12.22
N ASN A 96 -1.73 -0.66 12.13
CA ASN A 96 -0.85 -1.83 12.32
C ASN A 96 -0.58 -2.18 13.80
N ASN A 97 -1.25 -1.51 14.74
CA ASN A 97 -1.10 -1.77 16.17
C ASN A 97 -2.10 -2.84 16.65
N PHE A 98 -1.60 -3.94 17.20
CA PHE A 98 -2.40 -5.05 17.73
C PHE A 98 -2.20 -5.16 19.25
N PRO A 99 -2.96 -4.42 20.08
CA PRO A 99 -2.73 -4.35 21.52
C PRO A 99 -2.88 -5.70 22.22
N ASP A 100 -3.77 -6.56 21.70
CA ASP A 100 -4.01 -7.91 22.23
C ASP A 100 -3.07 -8.96 21.61
N GLY A 101 -2.00 -8.52 20.93
CA GLY A 101 -1.08 -9.37 20.18
C GLY A 101 -1.62 -9.84 18.82
N ILE A 102 -0.81 -10.61 18.10
CA ILE A 102 -1.12 -11.06 16.73
C ILE A 102 -1.88 -12.41 16.71
N SER A 103 -1.69 -13.23 17.73
CA SER A 103 -2.25 -14.58 17.82
C SER A 103 -2.85 -14.86 19.20
N TYR A 104 -3.59 -15.96 19.30
CA TYR A 104 -4.17 -16.51 20.53
C TYR A 104 -4.15 -18.05 20.50
N ARG A 105 -4.39 -18.68 21.65
CA ARG A 105 -4.41 -20.13 21.82
C ARG A 105 -5.64 -20.58 22.60
#